data_AF-A0A1F3PQF2-F1
#
_entry.id   AF-A0A1F3PQF2-F1
#
_cell.length_a   1.000
_cell.length_b   1.000
_cell.length_c   1.000
_cell.angle_alpha   90.00
_cell.angle_beta   90.00
_cell.angle_gamma   90.00
#
_symmetry.space_group_name_H-M   'P 1'
#
loop_
_entity.id
_entity.type
_entity.pdbx_description
1 polymer ?
#
loop_
_entity_poly.entity_id
_entity_poly.type
_entity_poly.pdbx_seq_one_letter_code
_entity_poly.pdbx_strand_id
1 'polypeptide(L)'
;MNPDENSFSDSKSTKEAYDVDVISALKNLKNEIFNNELNVDLSPQEYYDRIEGSVRFYCKKYNLDFDSLYNLNSFLVVPSDKGFYSTALALTAMSFDPVRIPNLFDYQKYHYQGPEDFKNLIEFEVYGLVKSFSKWDNMQRLAMIFQWVYLERGMTNAISFPLKNEVSRTKPVKKTKNQKDFSEFFTNQNYVKLIVEYLLDRKIIDAAHNWVGRVEFVGDFVGFMKALDHIQIINGKKFTTACNSFKHRFSVKISDDYFYKDRYKITDGFEFYQDDIQKWFIEHQITLTPKAYSE
;
A
#
# COMPACT_ATOMS: atom_id res chain seq x y z
N MET A 1 35.94 -15.65 -28.58
CA MET A 1 34.69 -15.29 -27.90
C MET A 1 34.17 -14.05 -28.59
N ASN A 2 33.18 -14.21 -29.46
CA ASN A 2 32.53 -13.08 -30.13
C ASN A 2 31.56 -12.44 -29.15
N PRO A 3 31.61 -11.12 -28.93
CA PRO A 3 30.50 -10.43 -28.31
C PRO A 3 29.38 -10.37 -29.35
N ASP A 4 28.24 -10.97 -29.03
CA ASP A 4 27.06 -10.88 -29.89
C ASP A 4 26.70 -9.41 -30.09
N GLU A 5 26.81 -8.99 -31.35
CA GLU A 5 26.32 -7.73 -31.87
C GLU A 5 24.79 -7.71 -31.75
N ASN A 6 24.28 -7.08 -30.70
CA ASN A 6 22.89 -6.65 -30.67
C ASN A 6 22.71 -5.51 -31.67
N SER A 7 22.41 -5.88 -32.92
CA SER A 7 21.87 -4.96 -33.92
C SER A 7 20.48 -4.53 -33.49
N PHE A 8 20.38 -3.39 -32.80
CA PHE A 8 19.11 -2.67 -32.73
C PHE A 8 18.79 -2.21 -34.15
N SER A 9 17.83 -2.89 -34.79
CA SER A 9 17.35 -2.51 -36.11
C SER A 9 16.77 -1.11 -36.07
N ASP A 10 17.17 -0.25 -37.02
CA ASP A 10 16.61 1.07 -37.32
C ASP A 10 15.15 1.00 -37.82
N SER A 11 14.27 0.32 -37.09
CA SER A 11 12.85 0.59 -37.21
C SER A 11 12.62 1.91 -36.45
N LYS A 12 12.16 2.94 -37.17
CA LYS A 12 11.58 4.13 -36.53
C LYS A 12 10.36 3.64 -35.74
N SER A 13 10.57 3.24 -34.48
CA SER A 13 9.48 2.82 -33.61
C SER A 13 8.62 4.04 -33.36
N THR A 14 7.40 4.02 -33.88
CA THR A 14 6.40 5.04 -33.55
C THR A 14 5.94 4.78 -32.13
N LYS A 15 6.16 5.75 -31.23
CA LYS A 15 5.66 5.70 -29.85
C LYS A 15 4.13 5.68 -29.84
N GLU A 16 3.55 4.74 -29.13
CA GLU A 16 2.12 4.68 -28.86
C GLU A 16 1.74 5.43 -27.57
N ALA A 17 0.47 5.77 -27.43
CA ALA A 17 -0.02 6.65 -26.36
C ALA A 17 0.19 6.09 -24.93
N TYR A 18 0.23 4.76 -24.80
CA TYR A 18 0.32 4.05 -23.53
C TYR A 18 1.64 3.30 -23.36
N ASP A 19 2.63 3.54 -24.22
CA ASP A 19 3.96 2.96 -24.07
C ASP A 19 4.62 3.41 -22.75
N VAL A 20 5.41 2.51 -22.14
CA VAL A 20 6.20 2.79 -20.94
C VAL A 20 7.44 3.62 -21.31
N ASP A 21 7.22 4.86 -21.71
CA ASP A 21 8.27 5.84 -22.00
C ASP A 21 8.76 6.51 -20.72
N VAL A 22 9.88 5.99 -20.20
CA VAL A 22 10.42 6.42 -18.91
C VAL A 22 11.00 7.84 -18.95
N ILE A 23 11.44 8.33 -20.11
CA ILE A 23 11.95 9.72 -20.23
C ILE A 23 10.80 10.72 -20.11
N SER A 24 9.68 10.45 -20.78
CA SER A 24 8.46 11.27 -20.61
C SER A 24 7.96 11.22 -19.16
N ALA A 25 7.94 10.03 -18.56
CA ALA A 25 7.53 9.86 -17.17
C ALA A 25 8.41 10.68 -16.21
N LEU A 26 9.73 10.64 -16.37
CA LEU A 26 10.67 11.41 -15.55
C LEU A 26 10.44 12.91 -15.62
N LYS A 27 10.16 13.46 -16.81
CA LYS A 27 9.92 14.90 -16.97
C LYS A 27 8.63 15.33 -16.31
N ASN A 28 7.57 14.54 -16.47
CA ASN A 28 6.30 14.78 -15.82
C ASN A 28 6.45 14.68 -14.30
N LEU A 29 7.18 13.68 -13.79
CA LEU A 29 7.49 13.55 -12.37
C LEU A 29 8.29 14.71 -11.83
N LYS A 30 9.23 15.26 -12.60
CA LYS A 30 9.95 16.47 -12.20
C LYS A 30 8.96 17.60 -11.92
N ASN A 31 7.99 17.82 -12.80
CA ASN A 31 6.98 18.84 -12.59
C ASN A 31 6.11 18.55 -11.36
N GLU A 32 5.64 17.30 -11.19
CA GLU A 32 4.86 16.90 -10.02
C GLU A 32 5.63 17.10 -8.70
N ILE A 33 6.90 16.69 -8.65
CA ILE A 33 7.74 16.78 -7.44
C ILE A 33 8.01 18.22 -7.04
N PHE A 34 8.21 19.12 -8.00
CA PHE A 34 8.53 20.52 -7.72
C PHE A 34 7.29 21.38 -7.48
N ASN A 35 6.10 20.92 -7.91
CA ASN A 35 4.84 21.65 -7.74
C ASN A 35 4.02 21.17 -6.53
N ASN A 36 4.36 20.03 -5.92
CA ASN A 36 3.66 19.49 -4.76
C ASN A 36 4.49 19.56 -3.47
N GLU A 37 3.81 19.62 -2.33
CA GLU A 37 4.45 19.48 -1.02
C GLU A 37 4.85 18.02 -0.79
N LEU A 38 6.14 17.80 -0.49
CA LEU A 38 6.69 16.47 -0.25
C LEU A 38 6.61 16.10 1.23
N ASN A 39 6.13 14.90 1.51
CA ASN A 39 6.07 14.26 2.82
C ASN A 39 7.36 13.48 3.12
N VAL A 40 8.52 14.10 2.92
CA VAL A 40 9.84 13.52 3.23
C VAL A 40 10.83 14.58 3.69
N ASP A 41 11.80 14.17 4.48
CA ASP A 41 12.94 15.00 4.91
C ASP A 41 14.01 15.09 3.81
N LEU A 42 13.61 15.43 2.58
CA LEU A 42 14.48 15.62 1.42
C LEU A 42 14.02 16.83 0.63
N SER A 43 14.96 17.58 0.06
CA SER A 43 14.59 18.60 -0.91
C SER A 43 13.97 17.97 -2.17
N PRO A 44 13.11 18.70 -2.92
CA PRO A 44 12.56 18.21 -4.18
C PRO A 44 13.62 17.77 -5.19
N GLN A 45 14.76 18.47 -5.24
CA GLN A 45 15.88 18.10 -6.11
C GLN A 45 16.53 16.78 -5.68
N GLU A 46 16.89 16.62 -4.40
CA GLU A 46 17.47 15.36 -3.90
C GLU A 46 16.52 14.17 -4.09
N TYR A 47 15.22 14.42 -3.94
CA TYR A 47 14.20 13.42 -4.17
C TYR A 47 14.14 12.99 -5.64
N TYR A 48 14.11 13.97 -6.54
CA TYR A 48 14.13 13.76 -7.98
C TYR A 48 15.39 13.03 -8.45
N ASP A 49 16.56 13.42 -7.95
CA ASP A 49 17.85 12.81 -8.29
C ASP A 49 17.90 11.31 -7.98
N ARG A 50 17.23 10.88 -6.90
CA ARG A 50 17.11 9.45 -6.56
C ARG A 50 16.28 8.68 -7.59
N ILE A 51 15.19 9.28 -8.07
CA ILE A 51 14.35 8.66 -9.11
C ILE A 51 15.11 8.64 -10.44
N GLU A 52 15.70 9.78 -10.85
CA GLU A 52 16.51 9.90 -12.06
C GLU A 52 17.68 8.89 -12.06
N GLY A 53 18.34 8.70 -10.90
CA GLY A 53 19.44 7.77 -10.74
C GLY A 53 19.09 6.33 -11.14
N SER A 54 17.85 5.88 -10.90
CA SER A 54 17.40 4.54 -11.32
C SER A 54 17.32 4.40 -12.85
N VAL A 55 16.89 5.45 -13.54
CA VAL A 55 16.80 5.48 -15.01
C VAL A 55 18.17 5.64 -15.62
N ARG A 56 19.05 6.47 -15.06
CA ARG A 56 20.46 6.57 -15.48
C ARG A 56 21.17 5.23 -15.34
N PHE A 57 20.93 4.50 -14.26
CA PHE A 57 21.47 3.16 -14.08
C PHE A 57 21.01 2.20 -15.17
N TYR A 58 19.71 2.22 -15.51
CA TYR A 58 19.17 1.45 -16.62
C TYR A 58 19.86 1.82 -17.95
N CYS A 59 19.92 3.11 -18.30
CA CYS A 59 20.57 3.56 -19.53
C CYS A 59 22.03 3.11 -19.61
N LYS A 60 22.79 3.27 -18.52
CA LYS A 60 24.18 2.82 -18.43
C LYS A 60 24.32 1.31 -18.65
N LYS A 61 23.42 0.50 -18.05
CA LYS A 61 23.43 -0.96 -18.20
C LYS A 61 23.23 -1.41 -19.66
N TYR A 62 22.49 -0.65 -20.45
CA TYR A 62 22.17 -0.96 -21.85
C TYR A 62 22.92 -0.07 -22.86
N ASN A 63 23.99 0.62 -22.45
CA ASN A 63 24.79 1.52 -23.29
C ASN A 63 23.96 2.60 -24.02
N LEU A 64 22.93 3.13 -23.35
CA LEU A 64 22.12 4.24 -23.83
C LEU A 64 22.64 5.57 -23.25
N ASP A 65 22.68 6.61 -24.07
CA ASP A 65 23.01 7.96 -23.63
C ASP A 65 21.79 8.64 -23.01
N PHE A 66 21.72 8.62 -21.68
CA PHE A 66 20.64 9.26 -20.93
C PHE A 66 20.55 10.76 -21.23
N ASP A 67 21.66 11.48 -21.27
CA ASP A 67 21.64 12.94 -21.39
C ASP A 67 21.14 13.35 -22.79
N SER A 68 21.52 12.60 -23.83
CA SER A 68 20.94 12.79 -25.17
C SER A 68 19.43 12.52 -25.18
N LEU A 69 18.98 11.37 -24.65
CA LEU A 69 17.56 11.02 -24.62
C LEU A 69 16.74 12.06 -23.84
N TYR A 70 17.23 12.46 -22.66
CA TYR A 70 16.57 13.40 -21.78
C TYR A 70 16.54 14.81 -22.36
N ASN A 71 17.65 15.33 -22.91
CA ASN A 71 17.68 16.71 -23.41
C ASN A 71 16.97 16.88 -24.77
N LEU A 72 16.96 15.85 -25.62
CA LEU A 72 16.34 15.90 -26.95
C LEU A 72 14.85 15.52 -26.96
N ASN A 73 14.24 15.25 -25.81
CA ASN A 73 12.87 14.72 -25.72
C ASN A 73 12.67 13.42 -26.52
N SER A 74 13.70 12.59 -26.60
CA SER A 74 13.57 11.27 -27.21
C SER A 74 12.88 10.30 -26.24
N PHE A 75 12.09 9.38 -26.78
CA PHE A 75 11.41 8.36 -25.98
C PHE A 75 12.37 7.25 -25.60
N LEU A 76 12.14 6.64 -24.43
CA LEU A 76 12.79 5.39 -24.03
C LEU A 76 11.71 4.42 -23.56
N VAL A 77 11.24 3.58 -24.48
CA VAL A 77 10.26 2.54 -24.17
C VAL A 77 10.99 1.36 -23.55
N VAL A 78 10.62 1.02 -22.30
CA VAL A 78 11.20 -0.13 -21.59
C VAL A 78 10.40 -1.39 -21.96
N PRO A 79 11.03 -2.43 -22.56
CA PRO A 79 10.32 -3.65 -22.90
C PRO A 79 9.90 -4.44 -21.66
N SER A 80 8.77 -5.16 -21.75
CA SER A 80 8.17 -5.90 -20.63
C SER A 80 8.93 -7.15 -20.19
N ASP A 81 9.87 -7.63 -21.01
CA ASP A 81 10.77 -8.74 -20.69
C ASP A 81 12.00 -8.28 -19.86
N LYS A 82 12.18 -6.98 -19.61
CA LYS A 82 13.33 -6.46 -18.86
C LYS A 82 12.99 -6.30 -17.38
N GLY A 83 13.92 -6.69 -16.50
CA GLY A 83 13.76 -6.56 -15.03
C GLY A 83 13.61 -5.12 -14.49
N PHE A 84 13.73 -4.09 -15.33
CA PHE A 84 13.44 -2.70 -14.95
C PHE A 84 12.01 -2.27 -15.28
N TYR A 85 11.25 -3.13 -15.97
CA TYR A 85 9.94 -2.80 -16.50
C TYR A 85 8.93 -2.42 -15.40
N SER A 86 8.87 -3.14 -14.29
CA SER A 86 7.94 -2.78 -13.19
C SER A 86 8.26 -1.42 -12.57
N THR A 87 9.54 -1.07 -12.45
CA THR A 87 9.97 0.27 -12.05
C THR A 87 9.58 1.32 -13.08
N ALA A 88 9.85 1.07 -14.36
CA ALA A 88 9.48 1.99 -15.44
C ALA A 88 7.96 2.21 -15.49
N LEU A 89 7.16 1.13 -15.38
CA LEU A 89 5.70 1.18 -15.37
C LEU A 89 5.17 1.94 -14.13
N ALA A 90 5.78 1.74 -12.96
CA ALA A 90 5.44 2.51 -11.76
C ALA A 90 5.71 4.01 -11.93
N LEU A 91 6.87 4.39 -12.49
CA LEU A 91 7.19 5.77 -12.79
C LEU A 91 6.20 6.37 -13.80
N THR A 92 5.87 5.63 -14.86
CA THR A 92 4.85 6.02 -15.83
C THR A 92 3.51 6.25 -15.14
N ALA A 93 3.02 5.29 -14.34
CA ALA A 93 1.74 5.40 -13.63
C ALA A 93 1.70 6.58 -12.64
N MET A 94 2.79 6.86 -11.92
CA MET A 94 2.89 8.03 -11.04
C MET A 94 2.79 9.35 -11.80
N SER A 95 3.31 9.38 -13.02
CA SER A 95 3.37 10.56 -13.89
C SER A 95 2.14 10.74 -14.79
N PHE A 96 1.24 9.75 -14.79
CA PHE A 96 0.08 9.68 -15.67
C PHE A 96 -1.15 10.35 -15.05
N ASP A 97 -2.13 10.67 -15.90
CA ASP A 97 -3.47 11.05 -15.45
C ASP A 97 -4.07 9.91 -14.62
N PRO A 98 -4.38 10.12 -13.33
CA PRO A 98 -4.93 9.08 -12.46
C PRO A 98 -6.12 8.34 -13.07
N VAL A 99 -7.02 9.06 -13.75
CA VAL A 99 -8.27 8.49 -14.30
C VAL A 99 -8.00 7.57 -15.48
N ARG A 100 -6.85 7.71 -16.14
CA ARG A 100 -6.44 6.91 -17.31
C ARG A 100 -5.50 5.75 -16.98
N ILE A 101 -5.15 5.56 -15.70
CA ILE A 101 -4.34 4.42 -15.25
C ILE A 101 -4.94 3.06 -15.69
N PRO A 102 -6.26 2.82 -15.60
CA PRO A 102 -6.86 1.59 -16.12
C PRO A 102 -6.52 1.32 -17.60
N ASN A 103 -6.67 2.33 -18.46
CA ASN A 103 -6.38 2.20 -19.88
C ASN A 103 -4.89 1.91 -20.15
N LEU A 104 -3.99 2.53 -19.36
CA LEU A 104 -2.56 2.23 -19.41
C LEU A 104 -2.32 0.75 -19.09
N PHE A 105 -2.94 0.22 -18.05
CA PHE A 105 -2.76 -1.17 -17.65
C PHE A 105 -3.40 -2.16 -18.61
N ASP A 106 -4.58 -1.87 -19.16
CA ASP A 106 -5.21 -2.70 -20.19
C ASP A 106 -4.32 -2.84 -21.43
N TYR A 107 -3.76 -1.71 -21.89
CA TYR A 107 -2.82 -1.71 -23.01
C TYR A 107 -1.56 -2.50 -22.67
N GLN A 108 -0.94 -2.22 -21.52
CA GLN A 108 0.30 -2.91 -21.12
C GLN A 108 0.09 -4.41 -20.92
N LYS A 109 -1.03 -4.83 -20.35
CA LYS A 109 -1.41 -6.24 -20.21
C LYS A 109 -1.48 -6.94 -21.56
N TYR A 110 -2.08 -6.31 -22.57
CA TYR A 110 -2.21 -6.88 -23.91
C TYR A 110 -0.85 -7.08 -24.60
N HIS A 111 0.12 -6.21 -24.32
CA HIS A 111 1.48 -6.26 -24.89
C HIS A 111 2.53 -6.88 -23.95
N TYR A 112 2.10 -7.46 -22.82
CA TYR A 112 3.01 -7.97 -21.82
C TYR A 112 3.65 -9.29 -22.25
N GLN A 113 4.98 -9.33 -22.25
CA GLN A 113 5.80 -10.49 -22.61
C GLN A 113 6.63 -11.01 -21.43
N GLY A 114 6.41 -10.46 -20.23
CA GLY A 114 7.14 -10.88 -19.04
C GLY A 114 6.66 -12.24 -18.51
N PRO A 115 7.43 -12.83 -17.59
CA PRO A 115 7.21 -14.21 -17.13
C PRO A 115 6.06 -14.35 -16.12
N GLU A 116 5.63 -13.27 -15.47
CA GLU A 116 4.66 -13.30 -14.37
C GLU A 116 3.23 -13.01 -14.83
N ASP A 117 2.22 -13.36 -14.02
CA ASP A 117 0.87 -12.84 -14.26
C ASP A 117 0.89 -11.32 -14.10
N PHE A 118 0.51 -10.60 -15.16
CA PHE A 118 0.55 -9.13 -15.19
C PHE A 118 -0.23 -8.52 -14.03
N LYS A 119 -1.33 -9.14 -13.59
CA LYS A 119 -2.12 -8.67 -12.44
C LYS A 119 -1.32 -8.68 -11.13
N ASN A 120 -0.52 -9.74 -10.92
CA ASN A 120 0.35 -9.84 -9.75
C ASN A 120 1.48 -8.81 -9.81
N LEU A 121 2.05 -8.56 -10.98
CA LEU A 121 3.03 -7.49 -11.19
C LEU A 121 2.44 -6.13 -10.80
N ILE A 122 1.20 -5.84 -11.20
CA ILE A 122 0.55 -4.57 -10.84
C ILE A 122 0.31 -4.49 -9.31
N GLU A 123 -0.22 -5.54 -8.70
CA GLU A 123 -0.61 -5.56 -7.28
C GLU A 123 0.59 -5.50 -6.33
N PHE A 124 1.62 -6.30 -6.57
CA PHE A 124 2.71 -6.47 -5.61
C PHE A 124 3.92 -5.58 -5.92
N GLU A 125 4.22 -5.33 -7.19
CA GLU A 125 5.37 -4.50 -7.57
C GLU A 125 4.96 -3.06 -7.84
N VAL A 126 4.10 -2.82 -8.84
CA VAL A 126 3.79 -1.46 -9.30
C VAL A 126 3.09 -0.67 -8.20
N TYR A 127 2.07 -1.22 -7.55
CA TYR A 127 1.39 -0.54 -6.44
C TYR A 127 2.35 -0.22 -5.28
N GLY A 128 3.22 -1.16 -4.90
CA GLY A 128 4.21 -0.98 -3.85
C GLY A 128 5.21 0.13 -4.18
N LEU A 129 5.72 0.13 -5.42
CA LEU A 129 6.63 1.15 -5.93
C LEU A 129 5.96 2.53 -5.99
N VAL A 130 4.75 2.63 -6.56
CA VAL A 130 3.97 3.87 -6.59
C VAL A 130 3.76 4.41 -5.18
N LYS A 131 3.30 3.59 -4.24
CA LYS A 131 3.11 3.98 -2.83
C LYS A 131 4.41 4.44 -2.17
N SER A 132 5.52 3.79 -2.49
CA SER A 132 6.82 4.12 -1.89
C SER A 132 7.45 5.39 -2.50
N PHE A 133 7.23 5.66 -3.79
CA PHE A 133 7.84 6.75 -4.54
C PHE A 133 6.93 7.98 -4.68
N SER A 134 5.63 7.88 -4.46
CA SER A 134 4.77 9.07 -4.41
C SER A 134 4.82 9.68 -3.01
N LYS A 135 5.78 10.57 -2.79
CA LYS A 135 5.93 11.31 -1.51
C LYS A 135 5.01 12.53 -1.40
N TRP A 136 3.99 12.63 -2.25
CA TRP A 136 2.93 13.64 -2.22
C TRP A 136 1.57 12.93 -2.14
N ASP A 137 0.46 13.68 -2.11
CA ASP A 137 -0.87 13.07 -2.17
C ASP A 137 -1.06 12.33 -3.50
N ASN A 138 -1.17 11.01 -3.40
CA ASN A 138 -1.34 10.13 -4.54
C ASN A 138 -2.45 9.10 -4.33
N MET A 139 -3.36 9.39 -3.40
CA MET A 139 -4.44 8.48 -3.01
C MET A 139 -5.32 8.10 -4.20
N GLN A 140 -5.61 9.05 -5.09
CA GLN A 140 -6.40 8.79 -6.30
C GLN A 140 -5.71 7.77 -7.22
N ARG A 141 -4.39 7.93 -7.48
CA ARG A 141 -3.66 6.98 -8.35
C ARG A 141 -3.63 5.59 -7.72
N LEU A 142 -3.33 5.50 -6.43
CA LEU A 142 -3.34 4.22 -5.70
C LEU A 142 -4.72 3.55 -5.73
N ALA A 143 -5.80 4.32 -5.56
CA ALA A 143 -7.15 3.82 -5.66
C ALA A 143 -7.46 3.27 -7.07
N MET A 144 -7.07 3.99 -8.12
CA MET A 144 -7.27 3.56 -9.51
C MET A 144 -6.47 2.30 -9.86
N ILE A 145 -5.23 2.18 -9.36
CA ILE A 145 -4.41 0.97 -9.50
C ILE A 145 -5.09 -0.22 -8.84
N PHE A 146 -5.50 -0.06 -7.57
CA PHE A 146 -6.12 -1.13 -6.80
C PHE A 146 -7.47 -1.54 -7.39
N GLN A 147 -8.28 -0.57 -7.83
CA GLN A 147 -9.55 -0.83 -8.50
C GLN A 147 -9.35 -1.65 -9.78
N TRP A 148 -8.35 -1.33 -10.60
CA TRP A 148 -8.05 -2.09 -11.81
C TRP A 148 -7.71 -3.55 -11.49
N VAL A 149 -6.82 -3.79 -10.51
CA VAL A 149 -6.49 -5.15 -10.04
C VAL A 149 -7.73 -5.90 -9.55
N TYR A 150 -8.59 -5.24 -8.79
CA TYR A 150 -9.81 -5.83 -8.24
C TYR A 150 -10.77 -6.31 -9.34
N LEU A 151 -11.01 -5.47 -10.35
CA LEU A 151 -11.83 -5.82 -11.52
C LEU A 151 -11.23 -6.99 -12.30
N GLU A 152 -9.92 -7.00 -12.47
CA GLU A 152 -9.16 -8.03 -13.17
C GLU A 152 -9.10 -9.38 -12.43
N ARG A 153 -9.41 -9.37 -11.13
CA ARG A 153 -9.65 -10.57 -10.31
C ARG A 153 -11.10 -11.04 -10.37
N GLY A 154 -11.96 -10.40 -11.17
CA GLY A 154 -13.37 -10.75 -11.33
C GLY A 154 -14.26 -10.26 -10.18
N MET A 155 -13.78 -9.32 -9.37
CA MET A 155 -14.52 -8.79 -8.25
C MET A 155 -15.36 -7.59 -8.73
N THR A 156 -16.67 -7.79 -8.89
CA THR A 156 -17.58 -6.90 -9.65
C THR A 156 -18.18 -5.73 -8.86
N ASN A 157 -17.90 -5.63 -7.56
CA ASN A 157 -18.36 -4.49 -6.76
C ASN A 157 -17.39 -3.32 -6.93
N ALA A 158 -17.68 -2.42 -7.87
CA ALA A 158 -16.92 -1.20 -8.08
C ALA A 158 -16.92 -0.35 -6.79
N ILE A 159 -15.75 -0.26 -6.14
CA ILE A 159 -15.55 0.65 -5.01
C ILE A 159 -15.66 2.08 -5.55
N SER A 160 -16.76 2.77 -5.23
CA SER A 160 -16.91 4.20 -5.49
C SER A 160 -16.05 4.96 -4.48
N PHE A 161 -14.80 5.26 -4.84
CA PHE A 161 -13.94 6.13 -4.04
C PHE A 161 -14.49 7.57 -4.09
N PRO A 162 -14.88 8.19 -2.97
CA PRO A 162 -15.26 9.58 -2.98
C PRO A 162 -13.99 10.44 -3.13
N LEU A 163 -13.74 10.90 -4.35
CA LEU A 163 -12.84 12.01 -4.64
C LEU A 163 -13.39 13.28 -4.00
N LYS A 164 -12.97 13.60 -2.77
CA LYS A 164 -13.00 14.98 -2.24
C LYS A 164 -12.16 15.15 -0.97
N ASN A 165 -11.09 15.93 -1.15
CA ASN A 165 -10.45 16.88 -0.23
C ASN A 165 -10.59 16.63 1.28
N GLU A 166 -9.46 16.41 1.96
CA GLU A 166 -9.24 17.03 3.28
C GLU A 166 -7.75 17.06 3.64
N VAL A 167 -7.12 18.19 3.29
CA VAL A 167 -5.93 18.71 3.94
C VAL A 167 -6.30 19.11 5.37
N SER A 168 -5.61 18.60 6.39
CA SER A 168 -4.96 19.42 7.42
C SER A 168 -4.31 18.64 8.59
N ARG A 169 -2.99 18.78 8.66
CA ARG A 169 -2.13 19.09 9.83
C ARG A 169 -2.19 18.19 11.08
N THR A 170 -1.24 17.28 11.17
CA THR A 170 -0.80 16.64 12.42
C THR A 170 0.17 17.58 13.18
N LYS A 171 -0.18 17.94 14.43
CA LYS A 171 0.78 18.47 15.41
C LYS A 171 1.44 17.30 16.16
N PRO A 172 2.69 17.43 16.63
CA PRO A 172 3.38 16.33 17.32
C PRO A 172 2.76 16.08 18.70
N VAL A 173 2.38 14.83 18.95
CA VAL A 173 1.84 14.37 20.23
C VAL A 173 2.97 14.26 21.25
N LYS A 174 2.88 15.05 22.34
CA LYS A 174 3.70 14.89 23.54
C LYS A 174 3.38 13.54 24.19
N LYS A 175 4.40 12.72 24.47
CA LYS A 175 4.28 11.48 25.27
C LYS A 175 3.73 11.82 26.66
N THR A 176 2.50 11.40 26.94
CA THR A 176 1.88 11.51 28.27
C THR A 176 2.17 10.28 29.13
N LYS A 177 2.49 10.56 30.39
CA LYS A 177 3.12 9.68 31.38
C LYS A 177 2.18 8.67 32.07
N ASN A 178 1.03 8.35 31.48
CA ASN A 178 0.02 7.49 32.11
C ASN A 178 -0.54 6.47 31.10
N GLN A 179 0.28 5.49 30.73
CA GLN A 179 -0.22 4.36 29.94
C GLN A 179 -0.81 3.34 30.92
N LYS A 180 -2.14 3.20 30.89
CA LYS A 180 -2.88 2.21 31.69
C LYS A 180 -2.48 0.80 31.27
N ASP A 181 -2.50 -0.14 32.21
CA ASP A 181 -2.13 -1.53 31.91
C ASP A 181 -3.11 -2.11 30.88
N PHE A 182 -2.57 -2.85 29.92
CA PHE A 182 -3.28 -3.48 28.82
C PHE A 182 -4.46 -4.33 29.32
N SER A 183 -4.30 -5.00 30.48
CA SER A 183 -5.35 -5.82 31.09
C SER A 183 -6.58 -5.03 31.58
N GLU A 184 -6.47 -3.72 31.81
CA GLU A 184 -7.58 -2.89 32.32
C GLU A 184 -8.68 -2.62 31.28
N PHE A 185 -8.44 -2.96 30.01
CA PHE A 185 -9.38 -2.72 28.92
C PHE A 185 -10.27 -3.93 28.60
N PHE A 186 -9.97 -5.08 29.21
CA PHE A 186 -10.69 -6.33 29.01
C PHE A 186 -11.76 -6.51 30.07
N THR A 187 -12.92 -7.04 29.67
CA THR A 187 -14.02 -7.36 30.59
C THR A 187 -13.67 -8.52 31.53
N ASN A 188 -12.69 -9.35 31.16
CA ASN A 188 -12.15 -10.43 31.98
C ASN A 188 -10.63 -10.59 31.73
N GLN A 189 -9.83 -10.67 32.80
CA GLN A 189 -8.38 -10.86 32.69
C GLN A 189 -8.00 -12.18 32.01
N ASN A 190 -8.85 -13.21 32.09
CA ASN A 190 -8.63 -14.48 31.41
C ASN A 190 -8.66 -14.33 29.87
N TYR A 191 -9.37 -13.33 29.33
CA TYR A 191 -9.39 -13.05 27.89
C TYR A 191 -8.06 -12.52 27.38
N VAL A 192 -7.27 -11.86 28.23
CA VAL A 192 -5.93 -11.39 27.86
C VAL A 192 -5.05 -12.57 27.46
N LYS A 193 -5.04 -13.62 28.30
CA LYS A 193 -4.25 -14.83 28.05
C LYS A 193 -4.70 -15.52 26.75
N LEU A 194 -6.00 -15.71 26.59
CA LEU A 194 -6.58 -16.38 25.42
C LEU A 194 -6.36 -15.61 24.13
N ILE A 195 -6.39 -14.27 24.17
CA ILE A 195 -6.05 -13.43 23.01
C ILE A 195 -4.58 -13.59 22.65
N VAL A 196 -3.68 -13.59 23.64
CA VAL A 196 -2.25 -13.80 23.36
C VAL A 196 -2.02 -15.20 22.76
N GLU A 197 -2.68 -16.23 23.29
CA GLU A 197 -2.63 -17.59 22.75
C GLU A 197 -3.16 -17.66 21.31
N TYR A 198 -4.31 -17.04 21.04
CA TYR A 198 -4.87 -16.90 19.69
C TYR A 198 -3.90 -16.23 18.72
N LEU A 199 -3.32 -15.08 19.11
CA LEU A 199 -2.41 -14.32 18.25
C LEU A 199 -1.11 -15.11 17.96
N LEU A 200 -0.63 -15.90 18.91
CA LEU A 200 0.53 -16.78 18.73
C LEU A 200 0.20 -17.96 17.80
N ASP A 201 -0.93 -18.65 18.03
CA ASP A 201 -1.39 -19.77 17.19
C ASP A 201 -1.55 -19.33 15.73
N ARG A 202 -2.20 -18.17 15.54
CA ARG A 202 -2.41 -17.58 14.22
C ARG A 202 -1.16 -16.91 13.65
N LYS A 203 -0.02 -16.91 14.35
CA LYS A 203 1.23 -16.25 13.92
C LYS A 203 1.04 -14.77 13.57
N ILE A 204 0.15 -14.09 14.28
CA ILE A 204 -0.09 -12.65 14.16
C ILE A 204 0.92 -11.89 15.01
N ILE A 205 1.38 -12.52 16.11
CA ILE A 205 2.51 -12.05 16.91
C ILE A 205 3.61 -13.12 16.95
N ASP A 206 4.87 -12.70 17.14
CA ASP A 206 5.98 -13.61 17.39
C ASP A 206 6.05 -14.07 18.86
N ALA A 207 6.98 -14.99 19.16
CA ALA A 207 7.21 -15.48 20.52
C ALA A 207 7.69 -14.39 21.51
N ALA A 208 8.17 -13.24 21.00
CA ALA A 208 8.50 -12.07 21.80
C ALA A 208 7.31 -11.10 21.95
N HIS A 209 6.13 -11.49 21.48
CA HIS A 209 4.90 -10.71 21.44
C HIS A 209 4.99 -9.42 20.63
N ASN A 210 5.87 -9.36 19.62
CA ASN A 210 5.80 -8.30 18.63
C ASN A 210 4.78 -8.67 17.58
N TRP A 211 3.99 -7.68 17.16
CA TRP A 211 3.11 -7.81 16.02
C TRP A 211 3.93 -8.05 14.76
N VAL A 212 3.81 -9.25 14.22
CA VAL A 212 4.42 -9.62 12.94
C VAL A 212 3.42 -9.47 11.79
N GLY A 213 2.12 -9.33 12.12
CA GLY A 213 1.03 -9.18 11.15
C GLY A 213 0.94 -10.38 10.20
N ARG A 214 -0.15 -10.46 9.43
CA ARG A 214 -0.16 -11.31 8.23
C ARG A 214 0.10 -10.49 6.96
N VAL A 215 -0.21 -9.18 6.98
CA VAL A 215 0.06 -8.22 5.89
C VAL A 215 0.19 -6.79 6.48
N GLU A 216 0.87 -5.86 5.80
CA GLU A 216 1.03 -4.43 6.20
C GLU A 216 -0.27 -3.59 6.08
N PHE A 217 -1.41 -4.07 6.57
CA PHE A 217 -2.66 -3.31 6.55
C PHE A 217 -3.09 -2.90 7.95
N VAL A 218 -3.20 -1.59 8.14
CA VAL A 218 -3.92 -0.97 9.27
C VAL A 218 -5.32 -1.58 9.44
N GLY A 219 -5.92 -2.06 8.34
CA GLY A 219 -7.20 -2.78 8.31
C GLY A 219 -7.24 -4.02 9.18
N ASP A 220 -6.21 -4.88 9.17
CA ASP A 220 -6.20 -6.12 9.94
C ASP A 220 -6.24 -5.86 11.44
N PHE A 221 -5.41 -4.91 11.89
CA PHE A 221 -5.39 -4.48 13.28
C PHE A 221 -6.74 -3.89 13.70
N VAL A 222 -7.30 -3.00 12.90
CA VAL A 222 -8.59 -2.35 13.20
C VAL A 222 -9.74 -3.34 13.17
N GLY A 223 -9.76 -4.26 12.20
CA GLY A 223 -10.75 -5.33 12.07
C GLY A 223 -10.72 -6.26 13.27
N PHE A 224 -9.53 -6.70 13.69
CA PHE A 224 -9.32 -7.49 14.90
C PHE A 224 -9.83 -6.77 16.15
N MET A 225 -9.43 -5.51 16.36
CA MET A 225 -9.87 -4.73 17.52
C MET A 225 -11.38 -4.53 17.55
N LYS A 226 -12.01 -4.29 16.39
CA LYS A 226 -13.47 -4.19 16.27
C LYS A 226 -14.16 -5.51 16.56
N ALA A 227 -13.61 -6.64 16.09
CA ALA A 227 -14.16 -7.97 16.38
C ALA A 227 -14.18 -8.22 17.90
N LEU A 228 -13.09 -7.89 18.60
CA LEU A 228 -13.02 -7.97 20.07
C LEU A 228 -14.02 -7.06 20.79
N ASP A 229 -14.24 -5.83 20.31
CA ASP A 229 -15.26 -4.94 20.87
C ASP A 229 -16.68 -5.45 20.59
N HIS A 230 -16.92 -5.98 19.39
CA HIS A 230 -18.23 -6.51 18.98
C HIS A 230 -18.66 -7.70 19.84
N ILE A 231 -17.74 -8.61 20.15
CA ILE A 231 -17.99 -9.77 21.03
C ILE A 231 -17.81 -9.45 22.52
N GLN A 232 -17.80 -8.17 22.88
CA GLN A 232 -17.80 -7.66 24.27
C GLN A 232 -16.58 -8.07 25.11
N ILE A 233 -15.45 -8.39 24.46
CA ILE A 233 -14.20 -8.65 25.16
C ILE A 233 -13.55 -7.33 25.62
N ILE A 234 -13.66 -6.28 24.81
CA ILE A 234 -13.18 -4.93 25.15
C ILE A 234 -14.32 -4.09 25.74
N ASN A 235 -14.02 -3.30 26.76
CA ASN A 235 -14.96 -2.33 27.29
C ASN A 235 -15.12 -1.13 26.32
N GLY A 236 -16.19 -1.14 25.52
CA GLY A 236 -16.42 -0.20 24.42
C GLY A 236 -16.41 1.30 24.76
N LYS A 237 -16.56 1.69 26.04
CA LYS A 237 -16.39 3.10 26.48
C LYS A 237 -14.95 3.63 26.30
N LYS A 238 -13.99 2.76 25.98
CA LYS A 238 -12.57 3.08 25.87
C LYS A 238 -11.91 2.50 24.62
N PHE A 239 -12.66 2.27 23.53
CA PHE A 239 -12.13 1.61 22.33
C PHE A 239 -10.81 2.21 21.82
N THR A 240 -10.76 3.52 21.60
CA THR A 240 -9.52 4.22 21.16
C THR A 240 -8.37 4.04 22.15
N THR A 241 -8.65 4.08 23.46
CA THR A 241 -7.63 3.87 24.49
C THR A 241 -7.14 2.42 24.53
N ALA A 242 -8.05 1.47 24.30
CA ALA A 242 -7.73 0.05 24.18
C ALA A 242 -6.86 -0.21 22.94
N CYS A 243 -7.19 0.38 21.78
CA CYS A 243 -6.37 0.34 20.58
C CYS A 243 -4.96 0.87 20.81
N ASN A 244 -4.82 2.03 21.45
CA ASN A 244 -3.50 2.61 21.74
C ASN A 244 -2.68 1.74 22.71
N SER A 245 -3.34 1.15 23.71
CA SER A 245 -2.69 0.27 24.68
C SER A 245 -2.27 -1.06 24.03
N PHE A 246 -3.13 -1.63 23.19
CA PHE A 246 -2.83 -2.82 22.40
C PHE A 246 -1.66 -2.56 21.44
N LYS A 247 -1.73 -1.47 20.69
CA LYS A 247 -0.68 -1.05 19.75
C LYS A 247 0.68 -1.00 20.43
N HIS A 248 0.75 -0.42 21.62
CA HIS A 248 1.99 -0.36 22.38
C HIS A 248 2.42 -1.73 22.93
N ARG A 249 1.48 -2.54 23.44
CA ARG A 249 1.77 -3.87 23.99
C ARG A 249 2.45 -4.78 22.97
N PHE A 250 2.02 -4.72 21.72
CA PHE A 250 2.52 -5.57 20.65
C PHE A 250 3.38 -4.82 19.63
N SER A 251 3.96 -3.67 20.00
CA SER A 251 4.88 -2.89 19.15
C SER A 251 4.33 -2.54 17.74
N VAL A 252 3.03 -2.37 17.59
CA VAL A 252 2.35 -2.12 16.30
C VAL A 252 2.68 -0.70 15.78
N LYS A 253 3.18 -0.59 14.55
CA LYS A 253 3.59 0.67 13.92
C LYS A 253 2.47 1.33 13.10
N ILE A 254 1.38 1.71 13.74
CA ILE A 254 0.24 2.41 13.11
C ILE A 254 0.11 3.83 13.68
N SER A 255 -0.20 4.86 12.88
CA SER A 255 -0.43 6.21 13.42
C SER A 255 -1.66 6.25 14.34
N ASP A 256 -1.61 7.01 15.44
CA ASP A 256 -2.75 7.14 16.36
C ASP A 256 -3.97 7.76 15.67
N ASP A 257 -3.75 8.61 14.65
CA ASP A 257 -4.80 9.29 13.88
C ASP A 257 -5.79 8.33 13.19
N TYR A 258 -5.39 7.07 13.00
CA TYR A 258 -6.26 6.02 12.44
C TYR A 258 -7.41 5.64 13.38
N PHE A 259 -7.28 5.89 14.68
CA PHE A 259 -8.31 5.54 15.68
C PHE A 259 -9.28 6.68 16.01
N TYR A 260 -9.01 7.90 15.51
CA TYR A 260 -9.76 9.13 15.86
C TYR A 260 -10.70 9.61 14.75
N LYS A 261 -10.62 9.05 13.53
CA LYS A 261 -11.52 9.39 12.43
C LYS A 261 -12.63 8.34 12.32
N ASP A 262 -13.87 8.74 12.61
CA ASP A 262 -15.13 7.99 12.44
C ASP A 262 -15.43 7.60 10.96
N ARG A 263 -14.44 7.21 10.16
CA ARG A 263 -14.54 6.98 8.71
C ARG A 263 -14.21 5.55 8.27
N TYR A 264 -14.49 4.55 9.10
CA TYR A 264 -14.41 3.15 8.63
C TYR A 264 -15.71 2.41 8.93
N LYS A 265 -16.67 2.58 8.02
CA LYS A 265 -17.64 1.55 7.60
C LYS A 265 -16.97 0.46 6.73
N ILE A 266 -15.64 0.45 6.64
CA ILE A 266 -14.88 -0.61 5.98
C ILE A 266 -14.72 -1.74 7.00
N THR A 267 -15.43 -2.82 6.71
CA THR A 267 -15.52 -4.12 7.40
C THR A 267 -14.46 -5.11 6.91
N ASP A 268 -13.45 -4.66 6.17
CA ASP A 268 -12.39 -5.54 5.68
C ASP A 268 -11.67 -6.20 6.87
N GLY A 269 -11.77 -7.52 6.93
CA GLY A 269 -11.25 -8.36 8.01
C GLY A 269 -12.13 -8.44 9.26
N PHE A 270 -13.12 -7.56 9.48
CA PHE A 270 -13.99 -7.62 10.66
C PHE A 270 -14.77 -8.93 10.72
N GLU A 271 -15.44 -9.31 9.63
CA GLU A 271 -16.20 -10.56 9.57
C GLU A 271 -15.27 -11.78 9.70
N PHE A 272 -14.11 -11.73 9.04
CA PHE A 272 -13.08 -12.78 9.15
C PHE A 272 -12.61 -12.97 10.60
N TYR A 273 -12.22 -11.89 11.28
CA TYR A 273 -11.78 -11.95 12.67
C TYR A 273 -12.93 -12.26 13.61
N GLN A 274 -14.13 -11.76 13.35
CA GLN A 274 -15.31 -12.08 14.16
C GLN A 274 -15.55 -13.59 14.16
N ASP A 275 -15.64 -14.21 12.99
CA ASP A 275 -15.94 -15.64 12.87
C ASP A 275 -14.77 -16.50 13.39
N ASP A 276 -13.53 -16.14 13.07
CA ASP A 276 -12.35 -16.89 13.50
C ASP A 276 -12.15 -16.80 15.03
N ILE A 277 -12.31 -15.61 15.63
CA ILE A 277 -12.21 -15.43 17.08
C ILE A 277 -13.37 -16.14 17.78
N GLN A 278 -14.61 -16.00 17.29
CA GLN A 278 -15.75 -16.70 17.90
C GLN A 278 -15.54 -18.22 17.88
N LYS A 279 -15.12 -18.77 16.74
CA LYS A 279 -14.81 -20.20 16.61
C LYS A 279 -13.71 -20.62 17.58
N TRP A 280 -12.62 -19.86 17.67
CA TRP A 280 -11.52 -20.13 18.59
C TRP A 280 -11.98 -20.17 20.04
N PHE A 281 -12.80 -19.20 20.46
CA PHE A 281 -13.32 -19.14 21.83
C PHE A 281 -14.28 -20.29 22.14
N ILE A 282 -15.10 -20.72 21.17
CA ILE A 282 -15.96 -21.91 21.31
C ILE A 282 -15.12 -23.18 21.48
N GLU A 283 -14.04 -23.35 20.70
CA GLU A 283 -13.11 -24.47 20.84
C GLU A 283 -12.46 -24.53 22.23
N HIS A 284 -12.33 -23.36 22.88
CA HIS A 284 -11.83 -23.21 24.26
C HIS A 284 -12.96 -23.17 25.31
N GLN A 285 -14.17 -23.61 24.96
CA GLN A 285 -15.34 -23.73 25.84
C GLN A 285 -15.81 -22.39 26.44
N ILE A 286 -15.65 -21.29 25.70
CA ILE A 286 -16.08 -19.95 26.11
C ILE A 286 -17.17 -19.46 25.16
N THR A 287 -18.34 -19.20 25.74
CA THR A 287 -19.47 -18.61 25.00
C THR A 287 -19.42 -17.09 25.12
N LEU A 288 -19.28 -16.41 23.99
CA LEU A 288 -19.32 -14.95 23.89
C LEU A 288 -20.66 -14.52 23.29
N THR A 289 -21.29 -13.47 23.84
CA THR A 289 -22.53 -12.90 23.32
C THR A 289 -22.20 -11.65 22.49
N PRO A 290 -22.44 -11.65 21.16
CA PRO A 290 -22.27 -10.45 20.35
C PRO A 290 -23.13 -9.28 20.85
N LYS A 291 -22.67 -8.03 20.66
CA LYS A 291 -23.53 -6.86 20.81
C LYS A 291 -24.65 -6.91 19.77
N ALA A 292 -25.89 -6.72 20.20
CA ALA A 292 -26.98 -6.44 19.26
C ALA A 292 -26.72 -5.05 18.65
N TYR A 293 -26.48 -4.99 17.33
CA TYR A 293 -26.54 -3.72 16.63
C TYR A 293 -28.01 -3.35 16.47
N SER A 294 -28.43 -2.18 16.96
CA SER A 294 -29.67 -1.57 16.50
C SER A 294 -29.45 -1.19 15.04
N GLU A 295 -30.27 -1.75 14.13
CA GLU A 295 -30.28 -1.39 12.70
C GLU A 295 -30.38 0.13 12.47
#